data_AF-A0AAW0KPR2-F1
#
_entry.id   AF-A0AAW0KPR2-F1
#
_cell.length_a   1.000
_cell.length_b   1.000
_cell.length_c   1.000
_cell.angle_alpha   90.00
_cell.angle_beta   90.00
_cell.angle_gamma   90.00
#
_symmetry.space_group_name_H-M   'P 1'
#
loop_
_entity.id
_entity.type
_entity.pdbx_description
1 polymer ?
#
loop_
_entity_poly.entity_id
_entity_poly.type
_entity_poly.pdbx_seq_one_letter_code
_entity_poly.pdbx_strand_id
1 'polypeptide(L)'
;MRNLDQLEALSKKLKAKTLRTEAPSQSIAATRLLAREGINAEQLARDLKSFELKTTFEDVFPAEATSVEEYLQQEDWQKEKRDFLQSLSRISTLPRTNMIDTSTGATHPGQMVSIASSPQRSSGPSSMDLVPLANKPIIEKKASVYAVVVKNLNNARERGLPFKPATAFKGAYESLGLEGSSGKSVNLQKIWHLIQMLMGEDSTVQQNVSKKMSLVIGARRHLEWGHEKYIMDTIQSHPAQAALGGVVGNLERVRAFLRIRLRDYGVLDFDAGDARRQPPVDTTWQQVLDTSICIL
;
A
#
# COMPACT_ATOMS: atom_id res chain seq x y z
N MET A 1 46.77 -14.36 17.26
CA MET A 1 45.95 -14.90 16.16
C MET A 1 44.64 -15.38 16.75
N ARG A 2 43.53 -14.70 16.47
CA ARG A 2 42.21 -15.02 17.03
C ARG A 2 41.57 -16.05 16.11
N ASN A 3 41.39 -17.27 16.62
CA ASN A 3 41.04 -18.47 15.85
C ASN A 3 39.62 -18.38 15.28
N LEU A 4 39.51 -18.66 13.98
CA LEU A 4 38.28 -18.74 13.19
C LEU A 4 37.21 -19.63 13.87
N ASP A 5 37.67 -20.67 14.58
CA ASP A 5 36.81 -21.59 15.33
C ASP A 5 36.04 -20.91 16.47
N GLN A 6 36.63 -19.88 17.11
CA GLN A 6 35.94 -19.11 18.15
C GLN A 6 34.85 -18.22 17.55
N LEU A 7 35.08 -17.68 16.34
CA LEU A 7 34.08 -16.88 15.63
C LEU A 7 32.90 -17.76 15.19
N GLU A 8 33.16 -18.97 14.73
CA GLU A 8 32.12 -19.93 14.36
C GLU A 8 31.29 -20.37 15.58
N ALA A 9 31.96 -20.64 16.71
CA ALA A 9 31.28 -20.98 17.95
C ALA A 9 30.36 -19.84 18.46
N LEU A 10 30.83 -18.58 18.37
CA LEU A 10 30.02 -17.41 18.72
C LEU A 10 28.86 -17.19 17.75
N SER A 11 29.06 -17.40 16.45
CA SER A 11 28.00 -17.33 15.44
C SER A 11 26.91 -18.38 15.68
N LYS A 12 27.30 -19.64 15.95
CA LYS A 12 26.35 -20.71 16.30
C LYS A 12 25.58 -20.39 17.58
N LYS A 13 26.27 -19.84 18.59
CA LYS A 13 25.65 -19.44 19.87
C LYS A 13 24.68 -18.27 19.70
N LEU A 14 25.01 -17.30 18.84
CA LEU A 14 24.14 -16.17 18.50
C LEU A 14 22.90 -16.65 17.73
N LYS A 15 23.09 -17.51 16.72
CA LYS A 15 21.99 -18.12 15.95
C LYS A 15 21.04 -18.93 16.82
N ALA A 16 21.57 -19.71 17.77
CA ALA A 16 20.76 -20.44 18.75
C ALA A 16 19.98 -19.52 19.71
N LYS A 17 20.56 -18.36 20.07
CA LYS A 17 19.92 -17.37 20.92
C LYS A 17 18.82 -16.58 20.18
N THR A 18 19.02 -16.27 18.89
CA THR A 18 17.99 -15.67 18.03
C THR A 18 16.81 -16.61 17.83
N LEU A 19 17.06 -17.90 17.54
CA LEU A 19 15.99 -18.91 17.38
C LEU A 19 15.19 -19.17 18.66
N ARG A 20 15.79 -18.99 19.85
CA ARG A 20 15.08 -19.07 21.12
C ARG A 20 14.32 -17.79 21.50
N THR A 21 14.63 -16.66 20.87
CA THR A 21 13.99 -15.36 21.14
C THR A 21 12.81 -15.09 20.19
N GLU A 22 12.75 -15.77 19.04
CA GLU A 22 11.50 -15.99 18.30
C GLU A 22 10.62 -16.96 19.08
N ALA A 23 9.96 -16.44 20.12
CA ALA A 23 9.21 -17.24 21.06
C ALA A 23 8.06 -18.00 20.38
N PRO A 24 7.92 -19.33 20.58
CA PRO A 24 6.78 -20.10 20.10
C PRO A 24 5.46 -19.59 20.72
N SER A 25 5.49 -18.94 21.88
CA SER A 25 4.30 -18.40 22.55
C SER A 25 3.63 -17.26 21.78
N GLN A 26 4.40 -16.35 21.15
CA GLN A 26 3.83 -15.27 20.34
C GLN A 26 3.25 -15.80 19.03
N SER A 27 3.92 -16.78 18.41
CA SER A 27 3.38 -17.50 17.25
C SER A 27 2.09 -18.23 17.61
N ILE A 28 2.02 -18.89 18.77
CA ILE A 28 0.82 -19.61 19.23
C ILE A 28 -0.33 -18.65 19.53
N ALA A 29 -0.06 -17.49 20.14
CA ALA A 29 -1.08 -16.47 20.39
C ALA A 29 -1.64 -15.89 19.08
N ALA A 30 -0.76 -15.56 18.13
CA ALA A 30 -1.15 -15.10 16.80
C ALA A 30 -1.96 -16.17 16.05
N THR A 31 -1.53 -17.43 16.06
CA THR A 31 -2.27 -18.55 15.44
C THR A 31 -3.66 -18.72 16.07
N ARG A 32 -3.80 -18.57 17.39
CA ARG A 32 -5.13 -18.62 18.05
C ARG A 32 -6.03 -17.45 17.68
N LEU A 33 -5.49 -16.24 17.57
CA LEU A 33 -6.26 -15.07 17.15
C LEU A 33 -6.75 -15.20 15.70
N LEU A 34 -5.89 -15.69 14.81
CA LEU A 34 -6.27 -15.98 13.42
C LEU A 34 -7.35 -17.05 13.35
N ALA A 35 -7.20 -18.14 14.11
CA ALA A 35 -8.20 -19.21 14.16
C ALA A 35 -9.57 -18.74 14.69
N ARG A 36 -9.59 -17.79 15.65
CA ARG A 36 -10.83 -17.18 16.15
C ARG A 36 -11.59 -16.43 15.07
N GLU A 37 -10.88 -15.77 14.15
CA GLU A 37 -11.44 -15.09 12.98
C GLU A 37 -11.65 -16.04 11.78
N GLY A 38 -11.48 -17.35 11.97
CA GLY A 38 -11.65 -18.37 10.92
C GLY A 38 -10.50 -18.46 9.91
N ILE A 39 -9.36 -17.83 10.21
CA ILE A 39 -8.19 -17.77 9.32
C ILE A 39 -7.17 -18.84 9.73
N ASN A 40 -6.86 -19.76 8.82
CA ASN A 40 -5.88 -20.82 9.03
C ASN A 40 -4.45 -20.28 8.79
N ALA A 41 -3.67 -20.17 9.86
CA ALA A 41 -2.33 -19.58 9.83
C ALA A 41 -1.34 -20.41 9.00
N GLU A 42 -1.46 -21.74 9.03
CA GLU A 42 -0.59 -22.66 8.28
C GLU A 42 -0.86 -22.60 6.78
N GLN A 43 -2.13 -22.47 6.39
CA GLN A 43 -2.54 -22.25 5.01
C GLN A 43 -2.07 -20.89 4.52
N LEU A 44 -2.31 -19.82 5.29
CA LEU A 44 -1.86 -18.47 4.95
C LEU A 44 -0.33 -18.39 4.80
N ALA A 45 0.43 -19.04 5.68
CA ALA A 45 1.89 -19.08 5.59
C ALA A 45 2.39 -19.87 4.37
N ARG A 46 1.70 -20.96 4.00
CA ARG A 46 1.98 -21.70 2.77
C ARG A 46 1.64 -20.86 1.54
N ASP A 47 0.48 -20.21 1.53
CA ASP A 47 0.03 -19.35 0.43
C ASP A 47 0.98 -18.17 0.23
N LEU A 48 1.42 -17.51 1.32
CA LEU A 48 2.44 -16.45 1.27
C LEU A 48 3.79 -16.94 0.75
N LYS A 49 4.13 -18.22 0.97
CA LYS A 49 5.38 -18.81 0.52
C LYS A 49 5.33 -19.24 -0.94
N SER A 50 4.16 -19.65 -1.42
CA SER A 50 3.88 -19.94 -2.83
C SER A 50 3.41 -18.73 -3.63
N PHE A 51 3.25 -17.58 -2.98
CA PHE A 51 2.80 -16.35 -3.63
C PHE A 51 3.89 -15.82 -4.57
N GLU A 52 3.77 -16.20 -5.84
CA GLU A 52 4.43 -15.50 -6.93
C GLU A 52 3.49 -14.40 -7.41
N LEU A 53 3.96 -13.15 -7.40
CA LEU A 53 3.31 -12.04 -8.11
C LEU A 53 3.42 -12.30 -9.62
N LYS A 54 2.59 -13.19 -10.14
CA LYS A 54 2.29 -13.22 -11.57
C LYS A 54 1.34 -12.07 -11.84
N THR A 55 1.77 -11.11 -12.64
CA THR A 55 0.90 -10.07 -13.20
C THR A 55 -0.04 -10.73 -14.21
N THR A 56 -1.06 -11.42 -13.72
CA THR A 56 -2.18 -11.85 -14.56
C THR A 56 -3.09 -10.64 -14.72
N PHE A 57 -3.08 -10.06 -15.91
CA PHE A 57 -3.96 -8.97 -16.28
C PHE A 57 -5.35 -9.55 -16.55
N GLU A 58 -6.16 -9.60 -15.50
CA GLU A 58 -7.60 -9.88 -15.62
C GLU A 58 -8.32 -8.54 -15.87
N ASP A 59 -9.19 -8.50 -16.88
CA ASP A 59 -10.00 -7.31 -17.18
C ASP A 59 -11.05 -7.15 -16.09
N VAL A 60 -10.81 -6.22 -15.16
CA VAL A 60 -11.56 -6.12 -13.90
C VAL A 60 -13.03 -5.69 -14.10
N PHE A 61 -13.46 -5.22 -15.27
CA PHE A 61 -14.86 -4.78 -15.44
C PHE A 61 -15.37 -4.93 -16.88
N PRO A 62 -16.34 -5.82 -17.15
CA PRO A 62 -17.35 -5.54 -18.16
C PRO A 62 -18.30 -4.51 -17.56
N ALA A 63 -18.10 -3.23 -17.86
CA ALA A 63 -19.22 -2.30 -17.81
C ALA A 63 -20.17 -2.74 -18.93
N GLU A 64 -21.39 -3.11 -18.58
CA GLU A 64 -22.44 -3.42 -19.55
C GLU A 64 -22.65 -2.18 -20.41
N ALA A 65 -22.09 -2.20 -21.62
CA ALA A 65 -22.27 -1.13 -22.59
C ALA A 65 -23.77 -0.94 -22.80
N THR A 66 -24.26 0.25 -22.47
CA THR A 66 -25.71 0.52 -22.50
C THR A 66 -26.19 0.87 -23.91
N SER A 67 -25.25 1.01 -24.86
CA SER A 67 -25.48 1.24 -26.28
C SER A 67 -24.48 0.46 -27.14
N VAL A 68 -24.87 0.17 -28.39
CA VAL A 68 -24.07 -0.55 -29.38
C VAL A 68 -22.82 0.24 -29.77
N GLU A 69 -22.91 1.57 -29.83
CA GLU A 69 -21.80 2.46 -30.12
C GLU A 69 -20.74 2.42 -29.01
N GLU A 70 -21.18 2.41 -27.75
CA GLU A 70 -20.30 2.27 -26.58
C GLU A 70 -19.59 0.91 -26.57
N TYR A 71 -20.29 -0.15 -27.00
CA TYR A 71 -19.72 -1.48 -27.16
C TYR A 71 -18.64 -1.54 -28.24
N LEU A 72 -18.88 -0.95 -29.42
CA LEU A 72 -17.91 -0.91 -30.51
C LEU A 72 -16.65 -0.12 -30.13
N GLN A 73 -16.83 1.03 -29.48
CA GLN A 73 -15.70 1.83 -28.99
C GLN A 73 -14.90 1.10 -27.91
N GLN A 74 -15.58 0.32 -27.07
CA GLN A 74 -14.93 -0.56 -26.09
C GLN A 74 -14.16 -1.71 -26.76
N GLU A 75 -14.71 -2.35 -27.80
CA GLU A 75 -14.01 -3.38 -28.56
C GLU A 75 -12.76 -2.85 -29.26
N ASP A 76 -12.85 -1.65 -29.85
CA ASP A 76 -11.73 -0.98 -30.51
C ASP A 76 -10.59 -0.68 -29.53
N TRP A 77 -10.90 -0.14 -28.35
CA TRP A 77 -9.90 0.08 -27.30
C TRP A 77 -9.28 -1.24 -26.83
N GLN A 78 -10.10 -2.28 -26.64
CA GLN A 78 -9.62 -3.60 -26.22
C GLN A 78 -8.70 -4.23 -27.26
N LYS A 79 -8.99 -4.02 -28.54
CA LYS A 79 -8.14 -4.43 -29.65
C LYS A 79 -6.81 -3.66 -29.63
N GLU A 80 -6.84 -2.34 -29.50
CA GLU A 80 -5.63 -1.51 -29.41
C GLU A 80 -4.75 -1.92 -28.22
N LYS A 81 -5.36 -2.17 -27.06
CA LYS A 81 -4.67 -2.69 -25.87
C LYS A 81 -4.00 -4.03 -26.14
N ARG A 82 -4.70 -4.99 -26.75
CA ARG A 82 -4.13 -6.31 -27.09
C ARG A 82 -2.97 -6.18 -28.06
N ASP A 83 -3.13 -5.37 -29.11
CA ASP A 83 -2.11 -5.14 -30.13
C ASP A 83 -0.86 -4.48 -29.50
N PHE A 84 -1.05 -3.49 -28.62
CA PHE A 84 0.03 -2.86 -27.86
C PHE A 84 0.78 -3.88 -26.98
N LEU A 85 0.06 -4.69 -26.21
CA LEU A 85 0.68 -5.71 -25.36
C LEU A 85 1.42 -6.77 -26.18
N GLN A 86 0.85 -7.19 -27.31
CA GLN A 86 1.51 -8.10 -28.22
C GLN A 86 2.79 -7.47 -28.81
N SER A 87 2.79 -6.16 -29.08
CA SER A 87 4.00 -5.45 -29.52
C SER A 87 5.13 -5.51 -28.48
N LEU A 88 4.82 -5.38 -27.18
CA LEU A 88 5.83 -5.44 -26.11
C LEU A 88 6.50 -6.83 -26.02
N SER A 89 5.73 -7.90 -26.24
CA SER A 89 6.27 -9.26 -26.26
C SER A 89 7.29 -9.49 -27.38
N ARG A 90 7.14 -8.79 -28.51
CA ARG A 90 8.08 -8.86 -29.65
C ARG A 90 9.38 -8.09 -29.41
N ILE A 91 9.34 -7.04 -28.58
CA ILE A 91 10.53 -6.25 -28.22
C ILE A 91 11.44 -7.03 -27.27
N SER A 92 10.87 -7.92 -26.44
CA SER A 92 11.61 -8.78 -25.50
C SER A 92 12.47 -9.87 -26.19
N THR A 93 12.22 -10.19 -27.47
CA THR A 93 12.91 -11.28 -28.18
C THR A 93 14.07 -10.81 -29.07
N LEU A 94 14.43 -9.53 -29.04
CA LEU A 94 15.63 -9.03 -29.72
C LEU A 94 16.88 -9.43 -28.92
N PRO A 95 17.92 -10.01 -29.55
CA PRO A 95 19.17 -10.30 -28.88
C PRO A 95 19.76 -9.03 -28.27
N ARG A 96 20.07 -9.09 -26.96
CA ARG A 96 20.84 -8.07 -26.26
C ARG A 96 22.24 -8.02 -26.87
N THR A 97 22.45 -7.13 -27.83
CA THR A 97 23.79 -6.88 -28.39
C THR A 97 24.64 -6.28 -27.29
N ASN A 98 25.62 -7.04 -26.81
CA ASN A 98 26.61 -6.59 -25.84
C ASN A 98 27.36 -5.39 -26.43
N MET A 99 27.33 -4.26 -25.73
CA MET A 99 28.33 -3.23 -25.88
C MET A 99 29.66 -3.79 -25.38
N ILE A 100 30.57 -4.08 -26.31
CA ILE A 100 32.01 -4.13 -26.05
C ILE A 100 32.63 -3.17 -27.06
N ASP A 101 33.15 -2.07 -26.55
CA ASP A 101 34.07 -1.16 -27.22
C ASP A 101 35.26 -1.93 -27.77
N THR A 102 35.56 -1.80 -29.05
CA THR A 102 36.95 -1.62 -29.50
C THR A 102 36.97 -0.92 -30.86
N SER A 103 37.77 0.14 -30.92
CA SER A 103 38.08 0.97 -32.07
C SER A 103 38.74 0.22 -33.24
N THR A 104 38.66 0.87 -34.41
CA THR A 104 39.65 0.90 -35.51
C THR A 104 39.18 0.30 -36.85
N GLY A 105 38.91 1.20 -37.81
CA GLY A 105 39.44 1.12 -39.17
C GLY A 105 38.67 0.33 -40.25
N ALA A 106 38.39 1.03 -41.35
CA ALA A 106 38.29 0.57 -42.76
C ALA A 106 36.89 0.45 -43.43
N THR A 107 36.56 1.49 -44.22
CA THR A 107 36.43 1.48 -45.70
C THR A 107 35.29 0.70 -46.43
N HIS A 108 34.28 1.49 -46.87
CA HIS A 108 33.48 1.44 -48.14
C HIS A 108 32.42 0.31 -48.38
N PRO A 109 31.53 0.44 -49.40
CA PRO A 109 30.30 1.27 -49.38
C PRO A 109 29.05 0.47 -49.81
N GLY A 110 27.84 0.85 -49.37
CA GLY A 110 26.62 0.09 -49.73
C GLY A 110 25.34 0.88 -49.55
N GLN A 111 24.92 1.51 -50.64
CA GLN A 111 23.66 2.22 -50.84
C GLN A 111 22.45 1.27 -50.72
N MET A 112 21.56 1.50 -49.74
CA MET A 112 20.16 1.05 -49.81
C MET A 112 19.23 2.08 -49.15
N VAL A 113 18.44 2.71 -50.02
CA VAL A 113 17.17 3.43 -49.87
C VAL A 113 16.53 3.47 -48.47
N SER A 114 16.49 4.65 -47.88
CA SER A 114 15.60 5.01 -46.76
C SER A 114 14.18 5.26 -47.29
N ILE A 115 13.25 4.34 -47.04
CA ILE A 115 11.82 4.63 -47.10
C ILE A 115 11.39 5.08 -45.71
N ALA A 116 11.60 6.37 -45.43
CA ALA A 116 10.97 7.03 -44.29
C ALA A 116 9.61 7.56 -44.75
N SER A 117 8.57 6.74 -44.61
CA SER A 117 7.19 7.21 -44.73
C SER A 117 6.85 8.03 -43.48
N SER A 118 7.11 9.33 -43.55
CA SER A 118 6.56 10.34 -42.64
C SER A 118 5.16 10.69 -43.10
N PRO A 119 4.10 10.48 -42.30
CA PRO A 119 2.81 11.09 -42.60
C PRO A 119 2.84 12.52 -42.05
N GLN A 120 3.07 13.49 -42.93
CA GLN A 120 2.61 14.86 -42.73
C GLN A 120 1.08 14.80 -42.58
N ARG A 121 0.58 15.02 -41.35
CA ARG A 121 -0.81 15.43 -41.14
C ARG A 121 -0.86 16.95 -41.00
N SER A 122 -1.67 17.50 -41.89
CA SER A 122 -2.09 18.89 -42.00
C SER A 122 -2.45 19.53 -40.66
N SER A 123 -1.87 20.70 -40.43
CA SER A 123 -2.34 21.72 -39.51
C SER A 123 -3.66 22.31 -40.02
N GLY A 124 -4.76 22.05 -39.31
CA GLY A 124 -6.03 22.74 -39.45
C GLY A 124 -6.63 22.98 -38.06
N PRO A 125 -7.17 24.18 -37.76
CA PRO A 125 -7.64 24.51 -36.43
C PRO A 125 -9.00 23.83 -36.20
N SER A 126 -9.01 22.70 -35.50
CA SER A 126 -10.25 22.15 -34.96
C SER A 126 -10.60 22.94 -33.70
N SER A 127 -11.37 24.00 -33.90
CA SER A 127 -12.19 24.62 -32.87
C SER A 127 -13.27 23.63 -32.48
N MET A 128 -12.93 22.66 -31.61
CA MET A 128 -13.94 22.01 -30.80
C MET A 128 -14.16 22.89 -29.59
N ASP A 129 -15.29 23.58 -29.60
CA ASP A 129 -15.89 24.20 -28.42
C ASP A 129 -15.70 23.29 -27.22
N LEU A 130 -15.03 23.83 -26.20
CA LEU A 130 -15.00 23.27 -24.86
C LEU A 130 -16.42 23.40 -24.30
N VAL A 131 -17.28 22.46 -24.67
CA VAL A 131 -18.56 22.26 -23.99
C VAL A 131 -18.22 21.99 -22.51
N PRO A 132 -18.81 22.72 -21.55
CA PRO A 132 -18.51 22.52 -20.14
C PRO A 132 -18.91 21.10 -19.75
N LEU A 133 -17.90 20.24 -19.63
CA LEU A 133 -18.08 18.81 -19.40
C LEU A 133 -18.36 18.59 -17.90
N ALA A 134 -19.52 19.06 -17.46
CA ALA A 134 -19.93 19.01 -16.06
C ALA A 134 -20.09 17.58 -15.54
N ASN A 135 -20.26 16.58 -16.42
CA ASN A 135 -20.57 15.20 -16.02
C ASN A 135 -19.69 14.15 -16.71
N LYS A 136 -18.36 14.26 -16.60
CA LYS A 136 -17.50 13.09 -16.83
C LYS A 136 -17.84 11.99 -15.82
N PRO A 137 -18.03 10.72 -16.21
CA PRO A 137 -18.20 9.62 -15.28
C PRO A 137 -17.03 9.59 -14.29
N ILE A 138 -17.29 9.12 -13.07
CA ILE A 138 -16.29 9.07 -11.98
C ILE A 138 -15.01 8.34 -12.44
N ILE A 139 -15.16 7.35 -13.32
CA ILE A 139 -14.06 6.57 -13.91
C ILE A 139 -13.15 7.46 -14.77
N GLU A 140 -13.72 8.29 -15.65
CA GLU A 140 -12.94 9.22 -16.47
C GLU A 140 -12.24 10.29 -15.64
N LYS A 141 -12.87 10.76 -14.56
CA LYS A 141 -12.24 11.69 -13.61
C LYS A 141 -11.04 11.03 -12.91
N LYS A 142 -11.13 9.75 -12.53
CA LYS A 142 -9.98 9.01 -11.97
C LYS A 142 -8.88 8.79 -13.01
N ALA A 143 -9.26 8.37 -14.21
CA ALA A 143 -8.32 8.11 -15.30
C ALA A 143 -7.51 9.36 -15.67
N SER A 144 -8.16 10.53 -15.71
CA SER A 144 -7.49 11.79 -16.08
C SER A 144 -6.41 12.19 -15.07
N VAL A 145 -6.67 12.07 -13.76
CA VAL A 145 -5.67 12.43 -12.74
C VAL A 145 -4.54 11.39 -12.67
N TYR A 146 -4.87 10.10 -12.82
CA TYR A 146 -3.85 9.05 -12.88
C TYR A 146 -2.95 9.15 -14.11
N ALA A 147 -3.47 9.58 -15.26
CA ALA A 147 -2.65 9.81 -16.45
C ALA A 147 -1.54 10.85 -16.20
N VAL A 148 -1.82 11.90 -15.41
CA VAL A 148 -0.82 12.90 -15.01
C VAL A 148 0.27 12.27 -14.14
N VAL A 149 -0.10 11.43 -13.19
CA VAL A 149 0.86 10.72 -12.32
C VAL A 149 1.76 9.80 -13.15
N VAL A 150 1.20 9.02 -14.07
CA VAL A 150 1.96 8.13 -14.96
C VAL A 150 2.92 8.91 -15.85
N LYS A 151 2.48 10.05 -16.41
CA LYS A 151 3.36 10.95 -17.17
C LYS A 151 4.55 11.42 -16.33
N ASN A 152 4.30 11.87 -15.10
CA ASN A 152 5.34 12.33 -14.19
C ASN A 152 6.30 11.20 -13.78
N LEU A 153 5.77 10.00 -13.55
CA LEU A 153 6.56 8.80 -13.27
C LEU A 153 7.51 8.45 -14.42
N ASN A 154 7.00 8.48 -15.66
CA ASN A 154 7.81 8.18 -16.85
C ASN A 154 8.90 9.24 -17.06
N ASN A 155 8.57 10.52 -16.90
CA ASN A 155 9.57 11.60 -16.96
C ASN A 155 10.66 11.45 -15.88
N ALA A 156 10.29 11.03 -14.66
CA ALA A 156 11.25 10.80 -13.60
C ALA A 156 12.15 9.60 -13.91
N ARG A 157 11.59 8.51 -14.45
CA ARG A 157 12.35 7.33 -14.89
C ARG A 157 13.33 7.65 -16.01
N GLU A 158 12.89 8.41 -17.01
CA GLU A 158 13.73 8.86 -18.12
C GLU A 158 14.95 9.67 -17.63
N ARG A 159 14.73 10.50 -16.60
CA ARG A 159 15.77 11.34 -15.99
C ARG A 159 16.54 10.65 -14.86
N GLY A 160 16.22 9.40 -14.51
CA GLY A 160 16.82 8.69 -13.38
C GLY A 160 16.54 9.32 -12.01
N LEU A 161 15.46 10.10 -11.87
CA LEU A 161 15.11 10.78 -10.64
C LEU A 161 14.26 9.88 -9.72
N PRO A 162 14.39 10.02 -8.39
CA PRO A 162 13.53 9.31 -7.45
C PRO A 162 12.07 9.76 -7.63
N PHE A 163 11.15 8.80 -7.61
CA PHE A 163 9.72 9.06 -7.68
C PHE A 163 9.00 8.19 -6.66
N LYS A 164 7.98 8.76 -6.00
CA LYS A 164 7.17 8.12 -4.97
C LYS A 164 5.77 7.81 -5.53
N PRO A 165 5.60 6.71 -6.30
CA PRO A 165 4.36 6.45 -7.01
C PRO A 165 3.16 6.30 -6.07
N ALA A 166 3.27 5.60 -4.95
CA ALA A 166 2.11 5.40 -4.06
C ALA A 166 1.61 6.74 -3.49
N THR A 167 2.54 7.59 -3.08
CA THR A 167 2.24 8.95 -2.60
C THR A 167 1.59 9.81 -3.69
N ALA A 168 2.12 9.76 -4.91
CA ALA A 168 1.58 10.55 -6.03
C ALA A 168 0.17 10.09 -6.45
N PHE A 169 -0.06 8.77 -6.53
CA PHE A 169 -1.39 8.23 -6.85
C PHE A 169 -2.42 8.51 -5.74
N LYS A 170 -2.01 8.43 -4.47
CA LYS A 170 -2.85 8.80 -3.33
C LYS A 170 -3.28 10.27 -3.41
N GLY A 171 -2.32 11.19 -3.59
CA GLY A 171 -2.61 12.63 -3.68
C GLY A 171 -3.47 12.99 -4.90
N ALA A 172 -3.24 12.32 -6.04
CA ALA A 172 -4.09 12.43 -7.22
C ALA A 172 -5.54 12.02 -6.92
N TYR A 173 -5.74 10.91 -6.23
CA TYR A 173 -7.07 10.46 -5.82
C TYR A 173 -7.74 11.45 -4.85
N GLU A 174 -6.99 11.94 -3.86
CA GLU A 174 -7.49 12.91 -2.87
C GLU A 174 -7.90 14.24 -3.51
N SER A 175 -7.20 14.69 -4.56
CA SER A 175 -7.54 15.93 -5.29
C SER A 175 -8.90 15.89 -5.99
N LEU A 176 -9.47 14.70 -6.20
CA LEU A 176 -10.79 14.55 -6.83
C LEU A 176 -11.94 14.88 -5.87
N GLY A 177 -11.67 14.97 -4.56
CA GLY A 177 -12.70 15.26 -3.56
C GLY A 177 -13.83 14.21 -3.54
N LEU A 178 -13.59 13.01 -4.08
CA LEU A 178 -14.54 11.89 -4.12
C LEU A 178 -14.60 11.21 -2.74
N GLU A 179 -14.94 11.96 -1.71
CA GLU A 179 -15.27 11.46 -0.37
C GLU A 179 -16.65 10.78 -0.42
N GLY A 180 -16.66 9.58 -0.99
CA GLY A 180 -17.81 8.69 -1.01
C GLY A 180 -17.61 7.55 -0.02
N SER A 181 -18.45 7.50 1.00
CA SER A 181 -18.53 6.48 2.05
C SER A 181 -17.59 6.69 3.24
N SER A 182 -18.10 7.48 4.20
CA SER A 182 -17.81 7.36 5.64
C SER A 182 -18.37 6.04 6.21
N GLY A 183 -18.12 4.94 5.50
CA GLY A 183 -18.57 3.61 5.83
C GLY A 183 -17.43 2.77 6.38
N LYS A 184 -17.78 1.70 7.09
CA LYS A 184 -16.84 0.67 7.55
C LYS A 184 -16.17 -0.09 6.39
N SER A 185 -16.61 0.11 5.13
CA SER A 185 -16.04 -0.54 3.95
C SER A 185 -14.64 -0.04 3.59
N VAL A 186 -13.93 -0.86 2.83
CA VAL A 186 -12.61 -0.52 2.27
C VAL A 186 -12.82 0.50 1.15
N ASN A 187 -12.37 1.73 1.38
CA ASN A 187 -12.33 2.78 0.35
C ASN A 187 -10.95 2.77 -0.33
N LEU A 188 -10.89 3.16 -1.60
CA LEU A 188 -9.65 3.33 -2.37
C LEU A 188 -8.62 4.22 -1.67
N GLN A 189 -9.04 5.20 -0.86
CA GLN A 189 -8.12 5.99 -0.03
C GLN A 189 -7.40 5.14 1.02
N LYS A 190 -8.10 4.19 1.67
CA LYS A 190 -7.50 3.23 2.61
C LYS A 190 -6.54 2.28 1.88
N ILE A 191 -6.88 1.85 0.66
CA ILE A 191 -6.01 1.02 -0.19
C ILE A 191 -4.72 1.77 -0.56
N TRP A 192 -4.83 3.02 -1.02
CA TRP A 192 -3.65 3.82 -1.34
C TRP A 192 -2.77 4.08 -0.12
N HIS A 193 -3.37 4.33 1.04
CA HIS A 193 -2.62 4.46 2.27
C HIS A 193 -1.89 3.16 2.64
N LEU A 194 -2.54 1.99 2.52
CA LEU A 194 -1.88 0.69 2.72
C LEU A 194 -0.69 0.51 1.77
N ILE A 195 -0.85 0.77 0.47
CA ILE A 195 0.23 0.64 -0.52
C ILE A 195 1.39 1.58 -0.16
N GLN A 196 1.10 2.81 0.23
CA GLN A 196 2.10 3.78 0.70
C GLN A 196 2.89 3.24 1.91
N MET A 197 2.21 2.64 2.89
CA MET A 197 2.86 2.02 4.05
C MET A 197 3.69 0.78 3.68
N LEU A 198 3.19 -0.06 2.77
CA LEU A 198 3.91 -1.25 2.28
C LEU A 198 5.18 -0.89 1.50
N MET A 199 5.13 0.20 0.74
CA MET A 199 6.28 0.68 -0.03
C MET A 199 7.30 1.44 0.84
N GLY A 200 6.90 1.86 2.05
CA GLY A 200 7.78 2.56 2.98
C GLY A 200 8.29 3.90 2.44
N GLU A 201 7.57 4.52 1.49
CA GLU A 201 7.98 5.78 0.84
C GLU A 201 8.12 6.94 1.83
N ASP A 202 7.43 6.86 2.97
CA ASP A 202 7.43 7.86 4.05
C ASP A 202 8.41 7.50 5.19
N SER A 203 9.04 6.33 5.14
CA SER A 203 10.00 5.90 6.15
C SER A 203 11.33 6.64 5.96
N THR A 204 11.62 7.59 6.84
CA THR A 204 12.91 8.30 6.89
C THR A 204 14.08 7.40 7.29
N VAL A 205 13.79 6.24 7.89
CA VAL A 205 14.78 5.26 8.31
C VAL A 205 14.89 4.18 7.23
N GLN A 206 16.01 4.18 6.52
CA GLN A 206 16.43 3.07 5.66
C GLN A 206 16.82 1.89 6.55
N GLN A 207 15.83 1.10 6.97
CA GLN A 207 16.11 -0.17 7.63
C GLN A 207 16.52 -1.18 6.56
N ASN A 208 17.72 -1.75 6.70
CA ASN A 208 18.18 -2.89 5.89
C ASN A 208 17.41 -4.16 6.31
N VAL A 209 16.12 -4.17 6.04
CA VAL A 209 15.21 -5.30 6.29
C VAL A 209 14.90 -6.01 4.98
N SER A 210 14.63 -7.31 5.06
CA SER A 210 14.23 -8.07 3.87
C SER A 210 12.91 -7.51 3.31
N LYS A 211 12.68 -7.65 2.00
CA LYS A 211 11.42 -7.21 1.35
C LYS A 211 10.19 -7.76 2.07
N LYS A 212 10.24 -9.02 2.52
CA LYS A 212 9.17 -9.66 3.30
C LYS A 212 8.93 -8.92 4.61
N MET A 213 9.99 -8.54 5.33
CA MET A 213 9.87 -7.80 6.58
C MET A 213 9.38 -6.37 6.36
N SER A 214 9.80 -5.69 5.27
CA SER A 214 9.26 -4.37 4.89
C SER A 214 7.74 -4.40 4.70
N LEU A 215 7.23 -5.45 4.03
CA LEU A 215 5.79 -5.64 3.85
C LEU A 215 5.07 -5.85 5.19
N VAL A 216 5.64 -6.67 6.09
CA VAL A 216 5.07 -6.90 7.43
C VAL A 216 5.04 -5.61 8.25
N ILE A 217 6.13 -4.84 8.25
CA ILE A 217 6.20 -3.55 8.95
C ILE A 217 5.16 -2.57 8.38
N GLY A 218 5.07 -2.46 7.06
CA GLY A 218 4.09 -1.59 6.40
C GLY A 218 2.64 -1.96 6.71
N ALA A 219 2.31 -3.26 6.65
CA ALA A 219 0.99 -3.76 6.99
C ALA A 219 0.65 -3.52 8.45
N ARG A 220 1.60 -3.77 9.37
CA ARG A 220 1.45 -3.48 10.80
C ARG A 220 1.14 -2.01 11.04
N ARG A 221 1.95 -1.09 10.49
CA ARG A 221 1.75 0.36 10.65
C ARG A 221 0.40 0.83 10.10
N HIS A 222 -0.07 0.25 8.99
CA HIS A 222 -1.40 0.57 8.46
C HIS A 222 -2.52 0.18 9.42
N LEU A 223 -2.40 -0.98 10.07
CA LEU A 223 -3.38 -1.45 11.06
C LEU A 223 -3.32 -0.63 12.36
N GLU A 224 -2.11 -0.28 12.82
CA GLU A 224 -1.87 0.58 13.98
C GLU A 224 -2.51 1.97 13.76
N TRP A 225 -2.23 2.59 12.62
CA TRP A 225 -2.87 3.85 12.24
C TRP A 225 -4.39 3.76 12.16
N GLY A 226 -4.92 2.67 11.59
CA GLY A 226 -6.37 2.43 11.53
C GLY A 226 -7.01 2.30 12.91
N HIS A 227 -6.31 1.66 13.84
CA HIS A 227 -6.74 1.52 15.23
C HIS A 227 -6.70 2.86 15.98
N GLU A 228 -5.63 3.63 15.81
CA GLU A 228 -5.51 4.97 16.38
C GLU A 228 -6.64 5.88 15.88
N LYS A 229 -6.91 5.87 14.57
CA LYS A 229 -8.04 6.61 13.98
C LYS A 229 -9.37 6.18 14.61
N TYR A 230 -9.61 4.88 14.78
CA TYR A 230 -10.82 4.37 15.41
C TYR A 230 -10.96 4.82 16.87
N ILE A 231 -9.88 4.78 17.66
CA ILE A 231 -9.85 5.29 19.04
C ILE A 231 -10.23 6.76 19.06
N MET A 232 -9.60 7.58 18.20
CA MET A 232 -9.83 9.01 18.13
C MET A 232 -11.26 9.35 17.69
N ASP A 233 -11.78 8.70 16.65
CA ASP A 233 -13.15 8.90 16.17
C ASP A 233 -14.18 8.51 17.26
N THR A 234 -13.89 7.45 18.03
CA THR A 234 -14.73 7.03 19.16
C THR A 234 -14.73 8.07 20.30
N ILE A 235 -13.57 8.64 20.63
CA ILE A 235 -13.45 9.70 21.63
C ILE A 235 -14.18 10.98 21.18
N GLN A 236 -13.98 11.39 19.92
CA GLN A 236 -14.59 12.60 19.37
C GLN A 236 -16.10 12.50 19.25
N SER A 237 -16.65 11.31 19.01
CA SER A 237 -18.10 11.08 19.00
C SER A 237 -18.72 11.07 20.40
N HIS A 238 -17.93 10.88 21.47
CA HIS A 238 -18.42 10.80 22.85
C HIS A 238 -17.59 11.66 23.83
N PRO A 239 -17.50 13.00 23.62
CA PRO A 239 -16.57 13.85 24.35
C PRO A 239 -16.87 13.94 25.86
N ALA A 240 -18.15 13.98 26.24
CA ALA A 240 -18.56 14.02 27.64
C ALA A 240 -18.20 12.73 28.41
N GLN A 241 -18.16 11.59 27.72
CA GLN A 241 -17.88 10.28 28.31
C GLN A 241 -16.37 9.99 28.34
N ALA A 242 -15.65 10.44 27.32
CA ALA A 242 -14.19 10.32 27.23
C ALA A 242 -13.47 10.94 28.43
N ALA A 243 -14.00 12.06 28.94
CA ALA A 243 -13.39 12.85 30.01
C ALA A 243 -11.88 13.08 29.79
N LEU A 244 -11.49 13.26 28.52
CA LEU A 244 -10.10 13.51 28.14
C LEU A 244 -9.77 14.96 28.56
N GLY A 245 -9.00 15.10 29.63
CA GLY A 245 -8.56 16.40 30.15
C GLY A 245 -7.52 17.09 29.25
N GLY A 246 -6.82 18.08 29.78
CA GLY A 246 -5.80 18.83 29.03
C GLY A 246 -4.51 18.07 28.69
N VAL A 247 -4.29 16.89 29.26
CA VAL A 247 -3.12 16.03 28.99
C VAL A 247 -3.47 14.99 27.93
N VAL A 248 -2.74 14.99 26.81
CA VAL A 248 -3.03 14.18 25.62
C VAL A 248 -1.95 13.13 25.34
N GLY A 249 -1.57 12.35 26.35
CA GLY A 249 -0.68 11.20 26.16
C GLY A 249 -1.43 9.98 25.59
N ASN A 250 -0.69 9.00 25.07
CA ASN A 250 -1.28 7.79 24.47
C ASN A 250 -2.08 6.98 25.49
N LEU A 251 -1.62 6.92 26.73
CA LEU A 251 -2.31 6.24 27.82
C LEU A 251 -3.62 6.95 28.17
N GLU A 252 -3.63 8.28 28.21
CA GLU A 252 -4.82 9.08 28.49
C GLU A 252 -5.88 8.92 27.39
N ARG A 253 -5.44 8.87 26.12
CA ARG A 253 -6.33 8.55 24.99
C ARG A 253 -6.94 7.15 25.14
N VAL A 254 -6.14 6.13 25.44
CA VAL A 254 -6.62 4.76 25.64
C VAL A 254 -7.59 4.68 26.82
N ARG A 255 -7.28 5.33 27.95
CA ARG A 255 -8.20 5.40 29.10
C ARG A 255 -9.53 6.07 28.74
N ALA A 256 -9.48 7.19 28.02
CA ALA A 256 -10.70 7.86 27.54
C ALA A 256 -11.53 6.97 26.61
N PHE A 257 -10.89 6.20 25.74
CA PHE A 257 -11.54 5.20 24.91
C PHE A 257 -12.16 4.05 25.72
N LEU A 258 -11.44 3.53 26.72
CA LEU A 258 -11.93 2.49 27.61
C LEU A 258 -13.13 2.95 28.46
N ARG A 259 -13.18 4.21 28.89
CA ARG A 259 -14.37 4.80 29.56
C ARG A 259 -15.62 4.70 28.70
N ILE A 260 -15.49 4.94 27.40
CA ILE A 260 -16.62 4.84 26.46
C ILE A 260 -17.01 3.37 26.24
N ARG A 261 -16.02 2.50 26.00
CA ARG A 261 -16.26 1.09 25.67
C ARG A 261 -16.78 0.24 26.82
N LEU A 262 -16.34 0.54 28.05
CA LEU A 262 -16.63 -0.24 29.24
C LEU A 262 -17.58 0.49 30.20
N ARG A 263 -18.28 1.52 29.71
CA ARG A 263 -19.21 2.35 30.50
C ARG A 263 -20.18 1.53 31.36
N ASP A 264 -20.71 0.45 30.81
CA ASP A 264 -21.75 -0.34 31.46
C ASP A 264 -21.19 -1.44 32.40
N TYR A 265 -19.86 -1.58 32.48
CA TYR A 265 -19.19 -2.63 33.26
C TYR A 265 -18.87 -2.19 34.70
N GLY A 266 -19.07 -0.93 35.04
CA GLY A 266 -18.84 -0.37 36.38
C GLY A 266 -17.65 0.59 36.44
N VAL A 267 -17.15 0.84 37.64
CA VAL A 267 -16.02 1.76 37.85
C VAL A 267 -14.73 1.08 37.42
N LEU A 268 -13.99 1.73 36.50
CA LEU A 268 -12.72 1.24 35.99
C LEU A 268 -11.60 1.46 37.01
N ASP A 269 -10.61 0.58 37.04
CA ASP A 269 -9.42 0.62 37.91
C ASP A 269 -8.70 1.98 37.96
N PHE A 270 -8.63 2.70 36.84
CA PHE A 270 -8.00 4.02 36.77
C PHE A 270 -8.91 5.19 37.19
N ASP A 271 -10.21 4.96 37.37
CA ASP A 271 -11.19 5.93 37.88
C ASP A 271 -11.65 5.59 39.31
N ALA A 272 -11.26 4.42 39.82
CA ALA A 272 -11.55 3.98 41.16
C ALA A 272 -10.66 4.71 42.17
N GLY A 273 -11.27 5.60 42.96
CA GLY A 273 -10.68 6.03 44.23
C GLY A 273 -10.65 4.89 45.26
N ASP A 274 -10.62 5.24 46.56
CA ASP A 274 -10.77 4.27 47.67
C ASP A 274 -12.20 3.67 47.69
N ALA A 275 -12.49 2.82 46.70
CA ALA A 275 -13.80 2.30 46.39
C ALA A 275 -14.15 1.14 47.33
N ARG A 276 -14.62 1.47 48.54
CA ARG A 276 -14.97 0.48 49.58
C ARG A 276 -16.23 -0.36 49.30
N ARG A 277 -16.87 -0.24 48.13
CA ARG A 277 -18.18 -0.86 47.86
C ARG A 277 -18.17 -1.97 46.80
N GLN A 278 -17.33 -1.88 45.77
CA GLN A 278 -17.13 -2.93 44.77
C GLN A 278 -15.69 -2.85 44.23
N PRO A 279 -15.01 -4.00 44.01
CA PRO A 279 -13.70 -3.99 43.39
C PRO A 279 -13.82 -3.42 41.97
N PRO A 280 -12.92 -2.51 41.57
CA PRO A 280 -12.98 -1.91 40.25
C PRO A 280 -12.68 -2.93 39.15
N VAL A 281 -13.16 -2.64 37.95
CA VAL A 281 -12.85 -3.44 36.76
C VAL A 281 -11.39 -3.25 36.42
N ASP A 282 -10.60 -4.32 36.52
CA ASP A 282 -9.21 -4.32 36.09
C ASP A 282 -9.14 -4.20 34.56
N THR A 283 -8.50 -3.13 34.09
CA THR A 283 -8.29 -2.86 32.67
C THR A 283 -6.80 -2.81 32.32
N THR A 284 -5.91 -3.23 33.23
CA THR A 284 -4.46 -3.12 33.10
C THR A 284 -3.97 -3.74 31.79
N TRP A 285 -4.45 -4.94 31.45
CA TRP A 285 -4.04 -5.63 30.23
C TRP A 285 -4.59 -4.98 28.96
N GLN A 286 -5.83 -4.47 28.98
CA GLN A 286 -6.39 -3.70 27.86
C GLN A 286 -5.60 -2.41 27.64
N GLN A 287 -5.26 -1.69 28.73
CA GLN A 287 -4.42 -0.50 28.66
C GLN A 287 -3.06 -0.82 28.04
N VAL A 288 -2.38 -1.89 28.47
CA VAL A 288 -1.07 -2.29 27.92
C VAL A 288 -1.17 -2.68 26.44
N LEU A 289 -2.19 -3.44 26.06
CA LEU A 289 -2.37 -3.88 24.66
C LEU A 289 -2.65 -2.69 23.74
N ASP A 290 -3.64 -1.86 24.07
CA ASP A 290 -4.05 -0.74 23.23
C ASP A 290 -2.98 0.35 23.19
N THR A 291 -2.28 0.62 24.30
CA THR A 291 -1.15 1.57 24.29
C THR A 291 0.03 1.04 23.48
N SER A 292 0.33 -0.26 23.53
CA SER A 292 1.41 -0.86 22.75
C SER A 292 1.15 -0.77 21.24
N ILE A 293 -0.12 -0.81 20.83
CA ILE A 293 -0.54 -0.63 19.42
C ILE A 293 -0.37 0.83 18.98
N CYS A 294 -0.55 1.81 19.89
CA CYS A 294 -0.46 3.25 19.57
C CYS A 294 0.94 3.88 19.75
N ILE A 295 1.96 3.14 20.21
CA ILE A 295 3.30 3.69 20.56
C ILE A 295 4.36 3.43 19.47
N LEU A 296 4.07 2.63 18.44
CA LEU A 296 5.02 2.25 17.37
C LEU A 296 4.69 2.87 16.01
#